data_AF-A0A366MML4-F1
#
_entry.id   AF-A0A366MML4-F1
#
_cell.length_a   1.000
_cell.length_b   1.000
_cell.length_c   1.000
_cell.angle_alpha   90.00
_cell.angle_beta   90.00
_cell.angle_gamma   90.00
#
_symmetry.space_group_name_H-M   'P 1'
#
loop_
_entity.id
_entity.type
_entity.pdbx_description
1 polymer ?
#
loop_
_entity_poly.entity_id
_entity_poly.type
_entity_poly.pdbx_seq_one_letter_code
_entity_poly.pdbx_strand_id
1 'polypeptide(L)'
;MEYTKLEDKLLQTKIVNRLQFITQNALAYFSYPSITTKRFIHSLGTMHLSSFLFKNALLNADKRTKNSFLLKAKKSILKIIKDEKLKINIEGLEYFENKALYQFVITTKSNSQRAIYTILLQTIRIVALLHDIGHLPFSHQVEYALKKIYDKIKAKENKQSLLKKEIIFKENYEKITKDCKDVLHEAIGEKFLKLLFDYELDELVYKTQDKEYLKLIKILALNILEEKNDGIFDFGVLHRFVDSTVDADRLDYINRDMLASGYITGPNDHIRITKQAVLVEQNDKFYLSFFDMSLIDIEHMLEMRFNLYKKVIFNHGIAKTDSLLENVVQYLANKHFEDKNEDEKLSNSISMLWNFENKNRQIELDTISMLDENWLISLFKNRYFDIKNKAILNKEDKKYLFCFEEVLFGKRRFRSPWKNLNEFYKVLDFSTIERYKFRESFGYITKNRLNKLQEELDNIIKKYENENLFFAYQIVSFNLGIAKDFYLYDGDELIDIDEISTLRKRLKYSMRNTVPFYIYSNQKVLSDNIKIDLKAMLFKIFEEKSLGE
;
A
#
# COMPACT_ATOMS: atom_id res chain seq x y z
N MET A 1 18.27 -2.60 15.21
CA MET A 1 18.00 -3.75 14.33
C MET A 1 19.31 -4.13 13.67
N GLU A 2 19.67 -5.41 13.66
CA GLU A 2 20.89 -5.86 12.99
C GLU A 2 20.60 -6.17 11.51
N TYR A 3 21.56 -5.85 10.64
CA TYR A 3 21.48 -6.08 9.21
C TYR A 3 22.74 -6.76 8.68
N THR A 4 22.57 -7.57 7.63
CA THR A 4 23.67 -8.26 6.95
C THR A 4 24.48 -7.30 6.09
N LYS A 5 25.66 -7.74 5.60
CA LYS A 5 26.46 -6.94 4.66
C LYS A 5 25.71 -6.65 3.35
N LEU A 6 24.82 -7.55 2.93
CA LEU A 6 24.00 -7.35 1.74
C LEU A 6 22.89 -6.32 2.02
N GLU A 7 22.21 -6.44 3.15
CA GLU A 7 21.20 -5.46 3.56
C GLU A 7 21.82 -4.06 3.74
N ASP A 8 23.03 -3.97 4.32
CA ASP A 8 23.77 -2.71 4.42
C ASP A 8 24.01 -2.06 3.04
N LYS A 9 24.43 -2.85 2.04
CA LYS A 9 24.59 -2.37 0.66
C LYS A 9 23.27 -1.97 0.03
N LEU A 10 22.21 -2.75 0.22
CA LEU A 10 20.85 -2.43 -0.25
C LEU A 10 20.39 -1.07 0.31
N LEU A 11 20.64 -0.81 1.58
CA LEU A 11 20.27 0.47 2.23
C LEU A 11 21.07 1.67 1.70
N GLN A 12 22.20 1.46 1.03
CA GLN A 12 23.00 2.54 0.41
C GLN A 12 22.58 2.85 -1.03
N THR A 13 21.67 2.07 -1.61
CA THR A 13 21.19 2.28 -2.98
C THR A 13 20.22 3.47 -3.07
N LYS A 14 20.23 4.15 -4.22
CA LYS A 14 19.34 5.27 -4.56
C LYS A 14 17.87 4.84 -4.51
N ILE A 15 17.57 3.65 -5.06
CA ILE A 15 16.19 3.12 -5.10
C ILE A 15 15.62 2.98 -3.69
N VAL A 16 16.40 2.46 -2.73
CA VAL A 16 15.96 2.25 -1.35
C VAL A 16 16.02 3.54 -0.54
N ASN A 17 17.08 4.35 -0.69
CA ASN A 17 17.24 5.61 0.05
C ASN A 17 16.11 6.61 -0.20
N ARG A 18 15.50 6.62 -1.39
CA ARG A 18 14.38 7.52 -1.68
C ARG A 18 13.21 7.33 -0.69
N LEU A 19 13.04 6.13 -0.13
CA LEU A 19 11.99 5.85 0.85
C LEU A 19 12.13 6.67 2.15
N GLN A 20 13.29 7.28 2.41
CA GLN A 20 13.47 8.23 3.52
C GLN A 20 12.68 9.53 3.30
N PHE A 21 12.35 9.84 2.05
CA PHE A 21 11.65 11.04 1.63
C PHE A 21 10.20 10.76 1.20
N ILE A 22 9.69 9.54 1.45
CA ILE A 22 8.30 9.16 1.21
C ILE A 22 7.64 8.84 2.55
N THR A 23 6.58 9.57 2.88
CA THR A 23 5.78 9.34 4.09
C THR A 23 4.91 8.09 3.98
N GLN A 24 4.67 7.46 5.12
CA GLN A 24 3.75 6.32 5.23
C GLN A 24 2.29 6.76 5.00
N ASN A 25 1.89 7.88 5.62
CA ASN A 25 0.51 8.34 5.69
C ASN A 25 0.28 9.71 5.01
N ALA A 26 1.01 9.99 3.93
CA ALA A 26 0.88 11.22 3.14
C ALA A 26 0.82 12.50 3.99
N LEU A 27 -0.30 13.24 3.90
CA LEU A 27 -0.50 14.53 4.57
C LEU A 27 -1.13 14.41 5.97
N ALA A 28 -1.17 13.21 6.55
CA ALA A 28 -1.77 12.95 7.86
C ALA A 28 -1.21 13.85 8.98
N TYR A 29 0.03 14.32 8.84
CA TYR A 29 0.68 15.24 9.78
C TYR A 29 -0.07 16.56 10.00
N PHE A 30 -0.95 16.99 9.07
CA PHE A 30 -1.79 18.17 9.31
C PHE A 30 -2.90 17.92 10.35
N SER A 31 -3.34 16.67 10.51
CA SER A 31 -4.32 16.29 11.53
C SER A 31 -3.65 15.74 12.79
N TYR A 32 -2.58 14.97 12.63
CA TYR A 32 -1.80 14.37 13.71
C TYR A 32 -0.31 14.68 13.50
N PRO A 33 0.22 15.78 14.07
CA PRO A 33 1.58 16.28 13.78
C PRO A 33 2.73 15.29 13.99
N SER A 34 2.52 14.25 14.80
CA SER A 34 3.47 13.18 15.08
C SER A 34 3.50 12.06 14.03
N ILE A 35 2.52 11.98 13.11
CA ILE A 35 2.51 11.03 11.99
C ILE A 35 3.40 11.56 10.86
N THR A 36 4.72 11.48 11.07
CA THR A 36 5.74 11.87 10.08
C THR A 36 6.63 10.71 9.68
N THR A 37 6.20 9.49 9.98
CA THR A 37 6.90 8.24 9.69
C THR A 37 7.12 8.07 8.19
N LYS A 38 8.29 7.50 7.84
CA LYS A 38 8.75 7.29 6.47
C LYS A 38 8.68 5.82 6.10
N ARG A 39 8.49 5.52 4.81
CA ARG A 39 8.45 4.13 4.33
C ARG A 39 9.75 3.38 4.64
N PHE A 40 10.88 4.07 4.60
CA PHE A 40 12.18 3.49 4.94
C PHE A 40 12.21 2.82 6.33
N ILE A 41 11.69 3.51 7.37
CA ILE A 41 11.72 2.94 8.73
C ILE A 41 10.70 1.82 8.92
N HIS A 42 9.62 1.86 8.14
CA HIS A 42 8.61 0.82 8.09
C HIS A 42 9.19 -0.44 7.42
N SER A 43 9.81 -0.33 6.24
CA SER A 43 10.50 -1.43 5.56
C SER A 43 11.56 -2.12 6.44
N LEU A 44 12.33 -1.35 7.23
CA LEU A 44 13.27 -1.91 8.20
C LEU A 44 12.57 -2.71 9.32
N GLY A 45 11.43 -2.22 9.79
CA GLY A 45 10.61 -2.91 10.78
C GLY A 45 9.99 -4.19 10.23
N THR A 46 9.43 -4.15 9.03
CA THR A 46 8.90 -5.32 8.31
C THR A 46 9.99 -6.38 8.09
N MET A 47 11.20 -5.98 7.69
CA MET A 47 12.36 -6.88 7.61
C MET A 47 12.69 -7.54 8.97
N HIS A 48 12.64 -6.77 10.05
CA HIS A 48 12.92 -7.27 11.39
C HIS A 48 11.87 -8.28 11.85
N LEU A 49 10.59 -7.99 11.66
CA LEU A 49 9.48 -8.84 12.10
C LEU A 49 9.33 -10.10 11.26
N SER A 50 9.56 -10.03 9.95
CA SER A 50 9.57 -11.20 9.07
C SER A 50 10.64 -12.22 9.47
N SER A 51 11.76 -11.75 10.02
CA SER A 51 12.81 -12.63 10.56
C SER A 51 12.35 -13.42 11.78
N PHE A 52 11.61 -12.78 12.69
CA PHE A 52 11.02 -13.45 13.84
C PHE A 52 9.90 -14.41 13.43
N LEU A 53 9.01 -13.99 12.54
CA LEU A 53 7.95 -14.85 12.02
C LEU A 53 8.52 -16.12 11.38
N PHE A 54 9.48 -15.98 10.46
CA PHE A 54 10.08 -17.11 9.77
C PHE A 54 10.82 -18.05 10.72
N LYS A 55 11.61 -17.50 11.65
CA LYS A 55 12.30 -18.28 12.68
C LYS A 55 11.32 -19.09 13.51
N ASN A 56 10.32 -18.43 14.10
CA ASN A 56 9.39 -19.07 15.03
C ASN A 56 8.49 -20.08 14.31
N ALA A 57 8.04 -19.78 13.09
CA ALA A 57 7.25 -20.71 12.28
C ALA A 57 7.95 -22.05 12.09
N LEU A 58 9.25 -22.05 11.76
CA LEU A 58 10.03 -23.27 11.59
C LEU A 58 10.45 -23.91 12.92
N LEU A 59 10.62 -23.13 14.00
CA LEU A 59 10.90 -23.69 15.33
C LEU A 59 9.71 -24.46 15.90
N ASN A 60 8.51 -23.93 15.70
CA ASN A 60 7.25 -24.49 16.19
C ASN A 60 6.71 -25.61 15.30
N ALA A 61 7.13 -25.67 14.05
CA ALA A 61 6.77 -26.76 13.13
C ALA A 61 7.27 -28.12 13.65
N ASP A 62 6.49 -29.17 13.42
CA ASP A 62 6.93 -30.52 13.74
C ASP A 62 8.18 -30.89 12.92
N LYS A 63 8.94 -31.86 13.43
CA LYS A 63 10.22 -32.24 12.84
C LYS A 63 10.07 -32.79 11.42
N ARG A 64 8.95 -33.43 11.07
CA ARG A 64 8.72 -33.95 9.71
C ARG A 64 8.44 -32.79 8.76
N THR A 65 7.50 -31.91 9.10
CA THR A 65 7.15 -30.71 8.30
C THR A 65 8.36 -29.83 8.05
N LYS A 66 9.11 -29.44 9.09
CA LYS A 66 10.32 -28.61 8.93
C LYS A 66 11.33 -29.25 7.97
N ASN A 67 11.56 -30.56 8.10
CA ASN A 67 12.51 -31.26 7.24
C ASN A 67 12.01 -31.40 5.80
N SER A 68 10.71 -31.65 5.61
CA SER A 68 10.05 -31.71 4.31
C SER A 68 10.17 -30.36 3.59
N PHE A 69 9.83 -29.27 4.29
CA PHE A 69 9.92 -27.91 3.79
C PHE A 69 11.32 -27.55 3.31
N LEU A 70 12.34 -27.72 4.17
CA LEU A 70 13.72 -27.41 3.82
C LEU A 70 14.26 -28.32 2.71
N LEU A 71 13.77 -29.56 2.59
CA LEU A 71 14.16 -30.48 1.52
C LEU A 71 13.54 -30.07 0.17
N LYS A 72 12.25 -29.73 0.14
CA LYS A 72 11.57 -29.24 -1.08
C LYS A 72 12.18 -27.91 -1.54
N ALA A 73 12.41 -26.98 -0.61
CA ALA A 73 13.12 -25.74 -0.91
C ALA A 73 14.54 -25.98 -1.44
N LYS A 74 15.30 -26.92 -0.84
CA LYS A 74 16.63 -27.31 -1.34
C LYS A 74 16.57 -27.78 -2.80
N LYS A 75 15.61 -28.66 -3.14
CA LYS A 75 15.46 -29.18 -4.50
C LYS A 75 15.17 -28.05 -5.51
N SER A 76 14.28 -27.12 -5.14
CA SER A 76 13.95 -25.94 -5.97
C SER A 76 15.18 -25.03 -6.15
N ILE A 77 15.88 -24.68 -5.08
CA ILE A 77 17.10 -23.84 -5.13
C ILE A 77 18.18 -24.48 -6.00
N LEU A 78 18.42 -25.79 -5.86
CA LEU A 78 19.40 -26.50 -6.69
C LEU A 78 19.00 -26.55 -8.16
N LYS A 79 17.70 -26.67 -8.45
CA LYS A 79 17.16 -26.56 -9.82
C LYS A 79 17.43 -25.18 -10.40
N ILE A 80 17.14 -24.10 -9.67
CA ILE A 80 17.43 -22.72 -10.08
C ILE A 80 18.92 -22.54 -10.37
N ILE A 81 19.80 -22.98 -9.47
CA ILE A 81 21.26 -22.88 -9.65
C ILE A 81 21.71 -23.60 -10.93
N LYS A 82 21.14 -24.77 -11.21
CA LYS A 82 21.46 -25.55 -12.41
C LYS A 82 20.94 -24.87 -13.68
N ASP A 83 19.68 -24.46 -13.69
CA ASP A 83 18.99 -23.88 -14.85
C ASP A 83 19.64 -22.54 -15.26
N GLU A 84 20.01 -21.74 -14.27
CA GLU A 84 20.68 -20.43 -14.44
C GLU A 84 22.21 -20.54 -14.53
N LYS A 85 22.76 -21.76 -14.43
CA LYS A 85 24.21 -22.07 -14.50
C LYS A 85 25.05 -21.29 -13.48
N LEU A 86 24.52 -21.08 -12.28
CA LEU A 86 25.18 -20.28 -11.25
C LEU A 86 26.37 -21.03 -10.63
N LYS A 87 27.51 -20.36 -10.51
CA LYS A 87 28.75 -20.95 -9.94
C LYS A 87 28.81 -20.76 -8.42
N ILE A 88 27.87 -21.37 -7.70
CA ILE A 88 27.73 -21.22 -6.25
C ILE A 88 27.85 -22.57 -5.56
N ASN A 89 28.71 -22.67 -4.55
CA ASN A 89 28.65 -23.75 -3.59
C ASN A 89 27.80 -23.33 -2.39
N ILE A 90 26.69 -24.04 -2.15
CA ILE A 90 25.78 -23.77 -1.02
C ILE A 90 26.44 -24.18 0.32
N GLU A 91 27.40 -25.12 0.28
CA GLU A 91 28.08 -25.62 1.48
C GLU A 91 29.35 -24.80 1.72
N GLY A 92 29.33 -23.94 2.75
CA GLY A 92 30.50 -23.18 3.21
C GLY A 92 30.60 -21.73 2.70
N LEU A 93 29.50 -21.04 2.41
CA LEU A 93 29.57 -19.60 2.10
C LEU A 93 29.97 -18.80 3.35
N GLU A 94 31.08 -18.06 3.27
CA GLU A 94 31.48 -17.02 4.25
C GLU A 94 30.35 -16.01 4.51
N TYR A 95 29.44 -15.84 3.55
CA TYR A 95 28.24 -14.99 3.68
C TYR A 95 27.32 -15.40 4.85
N PHE A 96 27.39 -16.66 5.29
CA PHE A 96 26.59 -17.18 6.40
C PHE A 96 27.16 -16.89 7.79
N GLU A 97 28.41 -16.41 7.88
CA GLU A 97 28.98 -15.90 9.13
C GLU A 97 28.60 -14.42 9.30
N ASN A 98 27.30 -14.17 9.42
CA ASN A 98 26.79 -12.85 9.71
C ASN A 98 26.18 -12.81 11.10
N LYS A 99 26.82 -12.07 12.02
CA LYS A 99 26.33 -11.86 13.39
C LYS A 99 24.86 -11.44 13.41
N ALA A 100 24.42 -10.64 12.43
CA ALA A 100 23.03 -10.17 12.32
C ALA A 100 21.99 -11.30 12.20
N LEU A 101 22.38 -12.46 11.66
CA LEU A 101 21.50 -13.61 11.47
C LEU A 101 21.55 -14.59 12.64
N TYR A 102 22.52 -14.48 13.55
CA TYR A 102 22.73 -15.46 14.62
C TYR A 102 21.54 -15.56 15.57
N GLN A 103 20.89 -14.44 15.85
CA GLN A 103 19.67 -14.41 16.67
C GLN A 103 18.48 -15.16 16.03
N PHE A 104 18.52 -15.41 14.72
CA PHE A 104 17.47 -16.08 13.96
C PHE A 104 17.81 -17.52 13.58
N VAL A 105 18.90 -18.09 14.09
CA VAL A 105 19.28 -19.47 13.80
C VAL A 105 18.31 -20.46 14.46
N ILE A 106 18.02 -21.56 13.76
CA ILE A 106 17.21 -22.67 14.23
C ILE A 106 17.98 -23.99 14.18
N THR A 107 17.51 -25.00 14.91
CA THR A 107 18.06 -26.35 14.84
C THR A 107 17.63 -27.05 13.54
N THR A 108 18.60 -27.55 12.79
CA THR A 108 18.40 -28.25 11.50
C THR A 108 19.06 -29.63 11.53
N LYS A 109 18.64 -30.54 10.63
CA LYS A 109 19.14 -31.92 10.60
C LYS A 109 20.57 -32.03 10.05
N SER A 110 20.99 -31.07 9.22
CA SER A 110 22.30 -31.09 8.56
C SER A 110 22.79 -29.69 8.21
N ASN A 111 24.11 -29.55 7.99
CA ASN A 111 24.71 -28.29 7.52
C ASN A 111 24.10 -27.81 6.19
N SER A 112 23.71 -28.75 5.32
CA SER A 112 23.04 -28.43 4.07
C SER A 112 21.66 -27.79 4.29
N GLN A 113 20.86 -28.31 5.23
CA GLN A 113 19.58 -27.67 5.59
C GLN A 113 19.79 -26.31 6.28
N ARG A 114 20.83 -26.18 7.10
CA ARG A 114 21.21 -24.90 7.72
C ARG A 114 21.49 -23.84 6.65
N ALA A 115 22.25 -24.18 5.61
CA ALA A 115 22.54 -23.27 4.51
C ALA A 115 21.27 -22.84 3.77
N ILE A 116 20.38 -23.79 3.45
CA ILE A 116 19.09 -23.49 2.80
C ILE A 116 18.21 -22.59 3.65
N TYR A 117 18.10 -22.86 4.95
CA TYR A 117 17.39 -22.00 5.88
C TYR A 117 17.93 -20.58 5.86
N THR A 118 19.27 -20.40 5.91
CA THR A 118 19.89 -19.07 5.91
C THR A 118 19.65 -18.33 4.59
N ILE A 119 19.68 -19.02 3.44
CA ILE A 119 19.35 -18.43 2.14
C ILE A 119 17.91 -17.92 2.16
N LEU A 120 16.95 -18.77 2.56
CA LEU A 120 15.54 -18.38 2.63
C LEU A 120 15.30 -17.23 3.60
N LEU A 121 15.90 -17.26 4.79
CA LEU A 121 15.81 -16.19 5.77
C LEU A 121 16.32 -14.88 5.19
N GLN A 122 17.46 -14.88 4.51
CA GLN A 122 18.00 -13.67 3.88
C GLN A 122 17.12 -13.19 2.72
N THR A 123 16.58 -14.10 1.90
CA THR A 123 15.63 -13.74 0.84
C THR A 123 14.37 -13.11 1.41
N ILE A 124 13.74 -13.70 2.44
CA ILE A 124 12.53 -13.15 3.07
C ILE A 124 12.80 -11.77 3.66
N ARG A 125 13.95 -11.58 4.32
CA ARG A 125 14.37 -10.27 4.84
C ARG A 125 14.48 -9.24 3.72
N ILE A 126 15.05 -9.61 2.58
CA ILE A 126 15.17 -8.72 1.42
C ILE A 126 13.80 -8.43 0.83
N VAL A 127 12.94 -9.43 0.65
CA VAL A 127 11.56 -9.22 0.18
C VAL A 127 10.81 -8.28 1.12
N ALA A 128 10.91 -8.50 2.43
CA ALA A 128 10.32 -7.64 3.46
C ALA A 128 10.91 -6.23 3.49
N LEU A 129 12.21 -6.07 3.24
CA LEU A 129 12.85 -4.75 3.11
C LEU A 129 12.40 -4.03 1.84
N LEU A 130 12.14 -4.78 0.77
CA LEU A 130 11.86 -4.24 -0.55
C LEU A 130 10.36 -4.19 -0.91
N HIS A 131 9.46 -4.73 -0.09
CA HIS A 131 8.02 -4.83 -0.42
C HIS A 131 7.40 -3.47 -0.79
N ASP A 132 7.91 -2.41 -0.17
CA ASP A 132 7.41 -1.05 -0.27
C ASP A 132 8.17 -0.17 -1.27
N ILE A 133 9.19 -0.73 -1.96
CA ILE A 133 10.07 0.07 -2.82
C ILE A 133 9.37 0.62 -4.04
N GLY A 134 8.16 0.14 -4.37
CA GLY A 134 7.41 0.62 -5.52
C GLY A 134 6.53 1.85 -5.24
N HIS A 135 6.41 2.27 -3.98
CA HIS A 135 5.56 3.41 -3.65
C HIS A 135 6.06 4.72 -4.26
N LEU A 136 5.10 5.48 -4.80
CA LEU A 136 5.27 6.84 -5.31
C LEU A 136 5.22 7.87 -4.17
N PRO A 137 5.62 9.13 -4.41
CA PRO A 137 5.45 10.22 -3.44
C PRO A 137 3.99 10.33 -2.97
N PHE A 138 3.77 10.48 -1.67
CA PHE A 138 2.44 10.40 -1.06
C PHE A 138 1.63 9.12 -1.40
N SER A 139 2.31 8.05 -1.77
CA SER A 139 1.78 6.67 -1.77
C SER A 139 0.44 6.50 -2.52
N HIS A 140 -0.59 5.96 -1.85
CA HIS A 140 -1.87 5.61 -2.45
C HIS A 140 -2.62 6.81 -3.02
N GLN A 141 -2.42 8.01 -2.47
CA GLN A 141 -3.12 9.21 -2.94
C GLN A 141 -2.71 9.55 -4.38
N VAL A 142 -1.41 9.45 -4.71
CA VAL A 142 -0.97 9.62 -6.10
C VAL A 142 -1.46 8.47 -6.97
N GLU A 143 -1.41 7.23 -6.49
CA GLU A 143 -1.91 6.07 -7.24
C GLU A 143 -3.40 6.20 -7.60
N TYR A 144 -4.25 6.60 -6.66
CA TYR A 144 -5.68 6.86 -6.90
C TYR A 144 -5.90 8.02 -7.88
N ALA A 145 -5.09 9.08 -7.79
CA ALA A 145 -5.14 10.17 -8.76
C ALA A 145 -4.80 9.68 -10.18
N LEU A 146 -3.74 8.90 -10.35
CA LEU A 146 -3.34 8.32 -11.65
C LEU A 146 -4.40 7.36 -12.18
N LYS A 147 -5.00 6.53 -11.32
CA LYS A 147 -6.10 5.63 -11.71
C LYS A 147 -7.31 6.40 -12.21
N LYS A 148 -7.71 7.47 -11.51
CA LYS A 148 -8.80 8.37 -11.94
C LYS A 148 -8.50 9.04 -13.27
N ILE A 149 -7.25 9.45 -13.52
CA ILE A 149 -6.83 10.01 -14.81
C ILE A 149 -6.97 8.96 -15.92
N TYR A 150 -6.47 7.74 -15.69
CA TYR A 150 -6.57 6.64 -16.66
C TYR A 150 -8.03 6.33 -17.02
N ASP A 151 -8.91 6.19 -16.01
CA ASP A 151 -10.32 5.89 -16.25
C ASP A 151 -11.02 7.04 -17.04
N LYS A 152 -10.66 8.30 -16.76
CA LYS A 152 -11.15 9.47 -17.52
C LYS A 152 -10.68 9.46 -18.97
N ILE A 153 -9.40 9.15 -19.22
CA ILE A 153 -8.83 9.07 -20.58
C ILE A 153 -9.50 7.94 -21.36
N LYS A 154 -9.72 6.78 -20.73
CA LYS A 154 -10.44 5.66 -21.36
C LYS A 154 -11.89 6.01 -21.70
N ALA A 155 -12.58 6.73 -20.82
CA ALA A 155 -13.93 7.23 -21.11
C ALA A 155 -13.95 8.28 -22.24
N LYS A 156 -12.89 9.09 -22.36
CA LYS A 156 -12.71 10.10 -23.42
C LYS A 156 -12.45 9.45 -24.78
N GLU A 157 -11.62 8.42 -24.84
CA GLU A 157 -11.28 7.68 -26.06
C GLU A 157 -12.51 7.14 -26.79
N ASN A 158 -13.53 6.69 -26.05
CA ASN A 158 -14.80 6.23 -26.63
C ASN A 158 -15.64 7.35 -27.28
N LYS A 159 -15.31 8.62 -27.05
CA LYS A 159 -16.12 9.78 -27.46
C LYS A 159 -15.39 10.74 -28.39
N GLN A 160 -14.07 10.88 -28.25
CA GLN A 160 -13.26 11.86 -28.99
C GLN A 160 -11.78 11.46 -29.05
N SER A 161 -11.02 12.11 -29.95
CA SER A 161 -9.58 11.89 -30.10
C SER A 161 -8.78 12.30 -28.86
N LEU A 162 -7.80 11.48 -28.49
CA LEU A 162 -6.86 11.75 -27.39
C LEU A 162 -5.71 12.68 -27.85
N LEU A 163 -5.17 13.43 -26.90
CA LEU A 163 -3.94 14.21 -27.08
C LEU A 163 -2.72 13.26 -27.06
N LYS A 164 -1.63 13.65 -27.74
CA LYS A 164 -0.39 12.85 -27.80
C LYS A 164 0.12 12.43 -26.42
N LYS A 165 0.15 13.37 -25.46
CA LYS A 165 0.60 13.10 -24.08
C LYS A 165 -0.37 12.22 -23.28
N GLU A 166 -1.68 12.24 -23.58
CA GLU A 166 -2.66 11.32 -22.98
C GLU A 166 -2.44 9.88 -23.47
N ILE A 167 -2.12 9.71 -24.75
CA ILE A 167 -1.79 8.40 -25.34
C ILE A 167 -0.55 7.82 -24.66
N ILE A 168 0.53 8.61 -24.55
CA ILE A 168 1.78 8.19 -23.88
C ILE A 168 1.51 7.78 -22.43
N PHE A 169 0.72 8.56 -21.69
CA PHE A 169 0.34 8.20 -20.32
C PHE A 169 -0.41 6.87 -20.27
N LYS A 170 -1.43 6.70 -21.12
CA LYS A 170 -2.24 5.48 -21.16
C LYS A 170 -1.38 4.25 -21.45
N GLU A 171 -0.55 4.31 -22.49
CA GLU A 171 0.35 3.21 -22.89
C GLU A 171 1.33 2.85 -21.77
N ASN A 172 1.95 3.84 -21.14
CA ASN A 172 2.86 3.60 -20.01
C ASN A 172 2.13 3.00 -18.81
N TYR A 173 0.94 3.50 -18.48
CA TYR A 173 0.14 3.01 -17.36
C TYR A 173 -0.30 1.55 -17.58
N GLU A 174 -0.78 1.21 -18.78
CA GLU A 174 -1.18 -0.16 -19.16
C GLU A 174 0.03 -1.10 -19.17
N LYS A 175 1.17 -0.65 -19.71
CA LYS A 175 2.43 -1.40 -19.72
C LYS A 175 2.92 -1.72 -18.30
N ILE A 176 2.88 -0.74 -17.40
CA ILE A 176 3.33 -0.93 -16.02
C ILE A 176 2.37 -1.88 -15.28
N THR A 177 1.06 -1.65 -15.38
CA THR A 177 0.05 -2.37 -14.57
C THR A 177 -0.46 -3.68 -15.19
N LYS A 178 0.15 -4.14 -16.30
CA LYS A 178 -0.32 -5.29 -17.10
C LYS A 178 -1.82 -5.21 -17.40
N ASP A 179 -2.26 -4.07 -17.94
CA ASP A 179 -3.67 -3.73 -18.20
C ASP A 179 -4.55 -3.65 -16.93
N CYS A 180 -4.08 -2.95 -15.89
CA CYS A 180 -4.75 -2.82 -14.59
C CYS A 180 -4.96 -4.15 -13.83
N LYS A 181 -4.20 -5.20 -14.13
CA LYS A 181 -4.21 -6.46 -13.38
C LYS A 181 -3.47 -6.31 -12.06
N ASP A 182 -2.33 -5.65 -12.11
CA ASP A 182 -1.46 -5.47 -10.97
C ASP A 182 -1.71 -4.11 -10.32
N VAL A 183 -1.54 -4.04 -9.00
CA VAL A 183 -1.55 -2.78 -8.27
C VAL A 183 -0.33 -1.95 -8.70
N LEU A 184 -0.46 -0.63 -8.83
CA LEU A 184 0.56 0.18 -9.50
C LEU A 184 1.91 0.12 -8.76
N HIS A 185 1.88 0.26 -7.43
CA HIS A 185 3.11 0.23 -6.65
C HIS A 185 3.73 -1.18 -6.61
N GLU A 186 2.97 -2.26 -6.63
CA GLU A 186 3.50 -3.63 -6.73
C GLU A 186 4.28 -3.82 -8.04
N ALA A 187 3.69 -3.40 -9.17
CA ALA A 187 4.32 -3.52 -10.48
C ALA A 187 5.58 -2.64 -10.62
N ILE A 188 5.56 -1.42 -10.06
CA ILE A 188 6.75 -0.56 -9.99
C ILE A 188 7.80 -1.21 -9.08
N GLY A 189 7.40 -1.82 -7.97
CA GLY A 189 8.27 -2.50 -7.02
C GLY A 189 9.05 -3.64 -7.68
N GLU A 190 8.36 -4.50 -8.44
CA GLU A 190 8.98 -5.59 -9.20
C GLU A 190 10.06 -5.07 -10.15
N LYS A 191 9.77 -3.98 -10.86
CA LYS A 191 10.70 -3.36 -11.80
C LYS A 191 11.90 -2.70 -11.11
N PHE A 192 11.68 -2.02 -10.00
CA PHE A 192 12.75 -1.41 -9.22
C PHE A 192 13.63 -2.48 -8.57
N LEU A 193 13.07 -3.60 -8.12
CA LEU A 193 13.85 -4.73 -7.65
C LEU A 193 14.75 -5.26 -8.76
N LYS A 194 14.23 -5.45 -9.97
CA LYS A 194 15.04 -5.88 -11.12
C LYS A 194 16.19 -4.92 -11.40
N LEU A 195 15.91 -3.61 -11.48
CA LEU A 195 16.93 -2.58 -11.74
C LEU A 195 17.98 -2.50 -10.61
N LEU A 196 17.55 -2.59 -9.36
CA LEU A 196 18.39 -2.60 -8.17
C LEU A 196 19.42 -3.73 -8.23
N PHE A 197 18.97 -4.96 -8.52
CA PHE A 197 19.86 -6.12 -8.57
C PHE A 197 20.71 -6.18 -9.84
N ASP A 198 20.16 -5.79 -10.99
CA ASP A 198 20.85 -5.93 -12.28
C ASP A 198 21.89 -4.85 -12.55
N TYR A 199 21.78 -3.70 -11.89
CA TYR A 199 22.65 -2.56 -12.14
C TYR A 199 23.28 -2.04 -10.84
N GLU A 200 22.46 -1.51 -9.93
CA GLU A 200 22.97 -0.72 -8.81
C GLU A 200 23.78 -1.55 -7.79
N LEU A 201 23.31 -2.75 -7.44
CA LEU A 201 24.07 -3.66 -6.58
C LEU A 201 25.27 -4.29 -7.28
N ASP A 202 25.20 -4.51 -8.60
CA ASP A 202 26.32 -5.11 -9.34
C ASP A 202 27.55 -4.20 -9.35
N GLU A 203 27.34 -2.86 -9.30
CA GLU A 203 28.39 -1.86 -9.12
C GLU A 203 29.00 -1.86 -7.71
N LEU A 204 28.22 -2.19 -6.67
CA LEU A 204 28.65 -2.19 -5.27
C LEU A 204 29.32 -3.51 -4.83
N VAL A 205 29.31 -4.53 -5.68
CA VAL A 205 29.81 -5.89 -5.35
C VAL A 205 30.92 -6.31 -6.31
N TYR A 206 32.16 -6.37 -5.81
CA TYR A 206 33.34 -6.65 -6.62
C TYR A 206 33.70 -8.14 -6.74
N LYS A 207 33.35 -8.98 -5.76
CA LYS A 207 33.71 -10.41 -5.76
C LYS A 207 32.75 -11.22 -6.63
N THR A 208 33.28 -12.05 -7.54
CA THR A 208 32.48 -12.88 -8.46
C THR A 208 31.51 -13.82 -7.74
N GLN A 209 31.93 -14.43 -6.63
CA GLN A 209 31.08 -15.34 -5.86
C GLN A 209 29.88 -14.62 -5.22
N ASP A 210 30.06 -13.36 -4.82
CA ASP A 210 28.98 -12.52 -4.30
C ASP A 210 27.98 -12.17 -5.41
N LYS A 211 28.46 -11.92 -6.64
CA LYS A 211 27.59 -11.65 -7.81
C LYS A 211 26.69 -12.82 -8.15
N GLU A 212 27.21 -14.04 -8.15
CA GLU A 212 26.41 -15.24 -8.40
C GLU A 212 25.35 -15.42 -7.29
N TYR A 213 25.74 -15.21 -6.03
CA TYR A 213 24.81 -15.25 -4.91
C TYR A 213 23.70 -14.19 -5.00
N LEU A 214 24.04 -12.96 -5.42
CA LEU A 214 23.05 -11.91 -5.68
C LEU A 214 22.03 -12.31 -6.74
N LYS A 215 22.46 -12.96 -7.83
CA LYS A 215 21.55 -13.47 -8.87
C LYS A 215 20.59 -14.50 -8.28
N LEU A 216 21.08 -15.42 -7.45
CA LEU A 216 20.23 -16.39 -6.76
C LEU A 216 19.19 -15.70 -5.87
N ILE A 217 19.62 -14.76 -5.03
CA ILE A 217 18.73 -14.01 -4.14
C ILE A 217 17.69 -13.21 -4.93
N LYS A 218 18.08 -12.56 -6.04
CA LYS A 218 17.16 -11.85 -6.94
C LYS A 218 16.06 -12.78 -7.45
N ILE A 219 16.43 -13.94 -7.97
CA ILE A 219 15.48 -14.91 -8.54
C ILE A 219 14.53 -15.43 -7.45
N LEU A 220 15.07 -15.76 -6.27
CA LEU A 220 14.24 -16.22 -5.15
C LEU A 220 13.29 -15.10 -4.68
N ALA A 221 13.75 -13.86 -4.58
CA ALA A 221 12.91 -12.72 -4.22
C ALA A 221 11.78 -12.49 -5.22
N LEU A 222 12.06 -12.56 -6.52
CA LEU A 222 11.03 -12.47 -7.57
C LEU A 222 10.05 -13.64 -7.50
N ASN A 223 10.51 -14.88 -7.32
CA ASN A 223 9.61 -16.03 -7.17
C ASN A 223 8.69 -15.90 -5.94
N ILE A 224 9.16 -15.28 -4.85
CA ILE A 224 8.34 -15.00 -3.66
C ILE A 224 7.31 -13.91 -3.96
N LEU A 225 7.71 -12.80 -4.59
CA LEU A 225 6.80 -11.70 -4.92
C LEU A 225 5.73 -12.11 -5.96
N GLU A 226 6.10 -12.95 -6.93
CA GLU A 226 5.20 -13.47 -7.96
C GLU A 226 4.41 -14.71 -7.51
N GLU A 227 4.53 -15.14 -6.25
CA GLU A 227 3.91 -16.35 -5.69
C GLU A 227 4.08 -17.60 -6.59
N LYS A 228 5.28 -17.75 -7.18
CA LYS A 228 5.54 -18.79 -8.18
C LYS A 228 5.52 -20.19 -7.55
N ASN A 229 4.95 -21.15 -8.27
CA ASN A 229 5.06 -22.57 -7.94
C ASN A 229 5.80 -23.31 -9.05
N ASP A 230 6.93 -23.95 -8.74
CA ASP A 230 7.77 -24.65 -9.73
C ASP A 230 7.49 -26.16 -9.82
N GLY A 231 6.40 -26.61 -9.18
CA GLY A 231 6.00 -28.02 -9.05
C GLY A 231 6.73 -28.78 -7.95
N ILE A 232 7.77 -28.19 -7.34
CA ILE A 232 8.56 -28.78 -6.25
C ILE A 232 8.34 -28.01 -4.95
N PHE A 233 8.31 -26.67 -5.06
CA PHE A 233 8.17 -25.76 -3.96
C PHE A 233 7.25 -24.59 -4.36
N ASP A 234 6.30 -24.30 -3.48
CA ASP A 234 5.40 -23.16 -3.62
C ASP A 234 6.01 -21.96 -2.89
N PHE A 235 6.44 -20.94 -3.64
CA PHE A 235 7.01 -19.73 -3.06
C PHE A 235 5.95 -18.81 -2.44
N GLY A 236 4.66 -19.04 -2.71
CA GLY A 236 3.56 -18.31 -2.08
C GLY A 236 3.54 -18.47 -0.56
N VAL A 237 3.97 -19.62 -0.01
CA VAL A 237 4.10 -19.78 1.45
C VAL A 237 5.11 -18.81 2.08
N LEU A 238 6.16 -18.45 1.34
CA LEU A 238 7.15 -17.47 1.79
C LEU A 238 6.63 -16.04 1.67
N HIS A 239 5.79 -15.78 0.65
CA HIS A 239 5.12 -14.49 0.47
C HIS A 239 4.24 -14.14 1.69
N ARG A 240 3.56 -15.14 2.27
CA ARG A 240 2.67 -14.97 3.44
C ARG A 240 3.34 -14.39 4.69
N PHE A 241 4.67 -14.48 4.80
CA PHE A 241 5.40 -13.84 5.89
C PHE A 241 5.45 -12.31 5.79
N VAL A 242 5.23 -11.77 4.59
CA VAL A 242 5.28 -10.33 4.29
C VAL A 242 3.88 -9.79 3.98
N ASP A 243 3.04 -10.53 3.25
CA ASP A 243 1.63 -10.16 2.99
C ASP A 243 0.66 -11.34 3.21
N SER A 244 -0.16 -11.24 4.25
CA SER A 244 -1.24 -12.17 4.59
C SER A 244 -2.28 -11.53 5.52
N THR A 245 -3.00 -12.30 6.34
CA THR A 245 -3.87 -11.71 7.38
C THR A 245 -3.05 -11.22 8.58
N VAL A 246 -2.03 -12.00 8.95
CA VAL A 246 -1.07 -11.71 10.02
C VAL A 246 0.33 -11.90 9.43
N ASP A 247 0.96 -10.78 9.11
CA ASP A 247 2.24 -10.71 8.42
C ASP A 247 3.16 -9.66 9.05
N ALA A 248 4.40 -9.59 8.56
CA ALA A 248 5.37 -8.64 9.07
C ALA A 248 5.02 -7.18 8.77
N ASP A 249 4.38 -6.91 7.63
CA ASP A 249 3.99 -5.55 7.19
C ASP A 249 3.00 -4.95 8.19
N ARG A 250 1.89 -5.64 8.42
CA ARG A 250 0.82 -5.26 9.33
C ARG A 250 1.29 -5.17 10.77
N LEU A 251 2.09 -6.13 11.22
CA LEU A 251 2.63 -6.08 12.59
C LEU A 251 3.48 -4.83 12.81
N ASP A 252 4.20 -4.34 11.79
CA ASP A 252 4.96 -3.10 11.87
C ASP A 252 4.05 -1.86 11.80
N TYR A 253 3.31 -1.67 10.70
CA TYR A 253 2.60 -0.40 10.49
C TYR A 253 1.47 -0.19 11.50
N ILE A 254 0.76 -1.25 11.92
CA ILE A 254 -0.33 -1.11 12.90
C ILE A 254 0.24 -0.51 14.18
N ASN A 255 1.36 -1.06 14.67
CA ASN A 255 1.96 -0.58 15.90
C ASN A 255 2.59 0.81 15.73
N ARG A 256 3.35 0.98 14.65
CA ARG A 256 4.06 2.23 14.33
C ARG A 256 3.11 3.40 14.16
N ASP A 257 2.03 3.23 13.40
CA ASP A 257 1.11 4.32 13.09
C ASP A 257 0.15 4.60 14.24
N MET A 258 -0.22 3.60 15.04
CA MET A 258 -0.95 3.82 16.30
C MET A 258 -0.10 4.62 17.29
N LEU A 259 1.19 4.29 17.42
CA LEU A 259 2.12 5.05 18.25
C LEU A 259 2.32 6.47 17.71
N ALA A 260 2.60 6.61 16.41
CA ALA A 260 2.85 7.90 15.77
C ALA A 260 1.61 8.81 15.76
N SER A 261 0.40 8.25 15.72
CA SER A 261 -0.85 9.02 15.80
C SER A 261 -1.18 9.49 17.22
N GLY A 262 -0.56 8.91 18.24
CA GLY A 262 -0.95 9.07 19.64
C GLY A 262 -2.26 8.37 20.00
N TYR A 263 -2.88 7.65 19.05
CA TYR A 263 -4.10 6.88 19.28
C TYR A 263 -3.74 5.48 19.82
N ILE A 264 -3.28 5.45 21.07
CA ILE A 264 -2.83 4.23 21.75
C ILE A 264 -4.02 3.62 22.48
N THR A 265 -4.56 2.51 21.95
CA THR A 265 -5.71 1.79 22.56
C THR A 265 -5.31 0.68 23.52
N GLY A 266 -4.02 0.36 23.60
CA GLY A 266 -3.49 -0.70 24.45
C GLY A 266 -2.06 -1.06 24.04
N PRO A 267 -1.30 -1.74 24.91
CA PRO A 267 0.00 -2.31 24.54
C PRO A 267 -0.22 -3.48 23.57
N ASN A 268 0.49 -3.47 22.43
CA ASN A 268 0.50 -4.60 21.50
C ASN A 268 1.91 -5.20 21.42
N ASP A 269 2.08 -6.38 22.02
CA ASP A 269 3.30 -7.16 21.88
C ASP A 269 3.24 -7.98 20.59
N HIS A 270 3.53 -7.32 19.48
CA HIS A 270 3.62 -7.95 18.17
C HIS A 270 4.71 -9.04 18.13
N ILE A 271 5.76 -8.97 18.96
CA ILE A 271 6.76 -10.04 19.09
C ILE A 271 6.10 -11.29 19.68
N ARG A 272 5.16 -11.16 20.62
CA ARG A 272 4.37 -12.29 21.14
C ARG A 272 3.62 -13.00 20.02
N ILE A 273 2.96 -12.27 19.12
CA ILE A 273 2.28 -12.87 17.95
C ILE A 273 3.29 -13.64 17.10
N THR A 274 4.47 -13.06 16.83
CA THR A 274 5.49 -13.77 16.04
C THR A 274 5.94 -15.09 16.68
N LYS A 275 5.94 -15.20 18.01
CA LYS A 275 6.31 -16.44 18.72
C LYS A 275 5.31 -17.56 18.55
N GLN A 276 4.08 -17.24 18.15
CA GLN A 276 3.00 -18.20 17.96
C GLN A 276 2.88 -18.68 16.51
N ALA A 277 3.66 -18.10 15.59
CA ALA A 277 3.71 -18.55 14.21
C ALA A 277 4.18 -20.01 14.13
N VAL A 278 3.57 -20.80 13.26
CA VAL A 278 3.86 -22.22 13.05
C VAL A 278 3.71 -22.57 11.57
N LEU A 279 4.66 -23.34 11.04
CA LEU A 279 4.58 -23.89 9.69
C LEU A 279 3.92 -25.28 9.76
N VAL A 280 2.81 -25.46 9.03
CA VAL A 280 2.02 -26.69 9.00
C VAL A 280 2.06 -27.29 7.59
N GLU A 281 2.21 -28.61 7.48
CA GLU A 281 2.08 -29.35 6.21
C GLU A 281 0.76 -30.14 6.19
N GLN A 282 -0.12 -29.84 5.25
CA GLN A 282 -1.37 -30.57 5.01
C GLN A 282 -1.54 -30.84 3.52
N ASN A 283 -1.91 -32.06 3.15
CA ASN A 283 -2.12 -32.46 1.75
C ASN A 283 -0.95 -32.08 0.83
N ASP A 284 0.28 -32.29 1.30
CA ASP A 284 1.54 -31.96 0.61
C ASP A 284 1.80 -30.46 0.37
N LYS A 285 0.97 -29.58 0.95
CA LYS A 285 1.09 -28.11 0.91
C LYS A 285 1.51 -27.56 2.26
N PHE A 286 2.26 -26.45 2.23
CA PHE A 286 2.70 -25.75 3.42
C PHE A 286 1.87 -24.51 3.68
N TYR A 287 1.54 -24.28 4.95
CA TYR A 287 0.76 -23.16 5.42
C TYR A 287 1.50 -22.43 6.54
N LEU A 288 1.58 -21.11 6.45
CA LEU A 288 1.89 -20.27 7.60
C LEU A 288 0.59 -20.13 8.42
N SER A 289 0.62 -20.62 9.66
CA SER A 289 -0.49 -20.50 10.61
C SER A 289 0.04 -20.01 11.96
N PHE A 290 -0.84 -19.93 12.95
CA PHE A 290 -0.54 -19.51 14.31
C PHE A 290 -1.28 -20.43 15.28
N PHE A 291 -0.68 -20.73 16.43
CA PHE A 291 -1.37 -21.52 17.45
C PHE A 291 -2.68 -20.85 17.89
N ASP A 292 -3.73 -21.63 18.07
CA ASP A 292 -5.07 -21.17 18.48
C ASP A 292 -5.06 -20.37 19.81
N MET A 293 -4.15 -20.70 20.72
CA MET A 293 -3.92 -19.96 21.98
C MET A 293 -3.55 -18.48 21.75
N SER A 294 -3.07 -18.13 20.56
CA SER A 294 -2.77 -16.76 20.15
C SER A 294 -3.98 -15.98 19.62
N LEU A 295 -5.17 -16.60 19.55
CA LEU A 295 -6.38 -16.01 19.02
C LEU A 295 -6.66 -14.63 19.60
N ILE A 296 -6.56 -14.46 20.93
CA ILE A 296 -6.82 -13.18 21.61
C ILE A 296 -5.85 -12.09 21.12
N ASP A 297 -4.56 -12.41 20.94
CA ASP A 297 -3.56 -11.45 20.46
C ASP A 297 -3.82 -11.07 18.98
N ILE A 298 -4.20 -12.05 18.16
CA ILE A 298 -4.54 -11.83 16.75
C ILE A 298 -5.84 -11.01 16.61
N GLU A 299 -6.87 -11.32 17.40
CA GLU A 299 -8.09 -10.50 17.45
C GLU A 299 -7.77 -9.07 17.83
N HIS A 300 -6.95 -8.87 18.87
CA HIS A 300 -6.54 -7.55 19.30
C HIS A 300 -5.80 -6.78 18.19
N MET A 301 -4.85 -7.42 17.50
CA MET A 301 -4.13 -6.82 16.37
C MET A 301 -5.09 -6.38 15.25
N LEU A 302 -6.04 -7.22 14.88
CA LEU A 302 -7.02 -6.94 13.82
C LEU A 302 -8.02 -5.85 14.23
N GLU A 303 -8.42 -5.79 15.51
CA GLU A 303 -9.22 -4.70 16.06
C GLU A 303 -8.47 -3.37 16.09
N MET A 304 -7.18 -3.39 16.44
CA MET A 304 -6.30 -2.22 16.35
C MET A 304 -6.20 -1.71 14.92
N ARG A 305 -5.97 -2.61 13.95
CA ARG A 305 -5.97 -2.26 12.52
C ARG A 305 -7.29 -1.59 12.13
N PHE A 306 -8.42 -2.20 12.47
CA PHE A 306 -9.74 -1.64 12.18
C PHE A 306 -9.88 -0.22 12.76
N ASN A 307 -9.45 0.00 14.00
CA ASN A 307 -9.51 1.30 14.65
C ASN A 307 -8.56 2.33 14.01
N LEU A 308 -7.35 1.93 13.62
CA LEU A 308 -6.41 2.77 12.90
C LEU A 308 -7.05 3.32 11.61
N TYR A 309 -7.63 2.44 10.79
CA TYR A 309 -8.32 2.86 9.58
C TYR A 309 -9.52 3.77 9.89
N LYS A 310 -10.39 3.37 10.83
CA LYS A 310 -11.62 4.09 11.14
C LYS A 310 -11.39 5.48 11.76
N LYS A 311 -10.39 5.63 12.63
CA LYS A 311 -10.21 6.83 13.47
C LYS A 311 -9.05 7.72 13.04
N VAL A 312 -8.01 7.14 12.46
CA VAL A 312 -6.83 7.87 12.00
C VAL A 312 -6.92 8.07 10.49
N ILE A 313 -6.81 7.01 9.69
CA ILE A 313 -6.68 7.12 8.22
C ILE A 313 -7.92 7.79 7.59
N PHE A 314 -9.13 7.32 7.92
CA PHE A 314 -10.38 7.89 7.41
C PHE A 314 -10.96 9.00 8.30
N ASN A 315 -10.12 9.66 9.11
CA ASN A 315 -10.54 10.86 9.82
C ASN A 315 -10.95 11.94 8.80
N HIS A 316 -12.05 12.64 9.07
CA HIS A 316 -12.56 13.71 8.20
C HIS A 316 -11.50 14.76 7.79
N GLY A 317 -10.50 15.02 8.64
CA GLY A 317 -9.40 15.95 8.36
C GLY A 317 -8.37 15.38 7.40
N ILE A 318 -7.94 14.13 7.60
CA ILE A 318 -6.99 13.42 6.71
C ILE A 318 -7.64 13.14 5.36
N ALA A 319 -8.86 12.60 5.37
CA ALA A 319 -9.65 12.36 4.15
C ALA A 319 -9.81 13.63 3.30
N LYS A 320 -9.83 14.82 3.93
CA LYS A 320 -9.85 16.10 3.22
C LYS A 320 -8.53 16.37 2.52
N THR A 321 -7.43 16.31 3.26
CA THR A 321 -6.10 16.59 2.70
C THR A 321 -5.75 15.60 1.59
N ASP A 322 -6.15 14.34 1.73
CA ASP A 322 -5.96 13.30 0.71
C ASP A 322 -6.75 13.61 -0.56
N SER A 323 -8.05 13.93 -0.44
CA SER A 323 -8.88 14.33 -1.58
C SER A 323 -8.34 15.57 -2.30
N LEU A 324 -7.86 16.57 -1.55
CA LEU A 324 -7.28 17.78 -2.12
C LEU A 324 -5.93 17.50 -2.82
N LEU A 325 -5.11 16.62 -2.25
CA LEU A 325 -3.87 16.17 -2.88
C LEU A 325 -4.15 15.45 -4.19
N GLU A 326 -5.10 14.52 -4.22
CA GLU A 326 -5.54 13.83 -5.44
C GLU A 326 -6.00 14.83 -6.51
N ASN A 327 -6.73 15.87 -6.12
CA ASN A 327 -7.19 16.91 -7.04
C ASN A 327 -6.03 17.75 -7.59
N VAL A 328 -5.04 18.09 -6.76
CA VAL A 328 -3.84 18.83 -7.18
C VAL A 328 -3.01 18.01 -8.18
N VAL A 329 -2.83 16.72 -7.93
CA VAL A 329 -2.11 15.82 -8.85
C VAL A 329 -2.85 15.70 -10.19
N GLN A 330 -4.17 15.50 -10.16
CA GLN A 330 -5.01 15.49 -11.36
C GLN A 330 -4.91 16.79 -12.15
N TYR A 331 -4.90 17.93 -11.47
CA TYR A 331 -4.74 19.24 -12.13
C TYR A 331 -3.42 19.38 -12.85
N LEU A 332 -2.31 19.03 -12.19
CA LEU A 332 -0.99 19.09 -12.80
C LEU A 332 -0.87 18.15 -14.01
N ALA A 333 -1.40 16.93 -13.90
CA ALA A 333 -1.43 16.00 -15.01
C ALA A 333 -2.22 16.54 -16.20
N ASN A 334 -3.42 17.10 -15.96
CA ASN A 334 -4.22 17.72 -17.01
C ASN A 334 -3.49 18.89 -17.69
N LYS A 335 -2.85 19.76 -16.91
CA LYS A 335 -2.05 20.87 -17.47
C LYS A 335 -0.86 20.36 -18.28
N HIS A 336 -0.22 19.27 -17.85
CA HIS A 336 0.83 18.64 -18.62
C HIS A 336 0.31 18.09 -19.96
N PHE A 337 -0.87 17.47 -19.98
CA PHE A 337 -1.48 16.96 -21.22
C PHE A 337 -1.88 18.08 -22.20
N GLU A 338 -2.37 19.21 -21.66
CA GLU A 338 -2.74 20.40 -22.45
C GLU A 338 -1.52 21.16 -22.99
N ASP A 339 -0.37 21.07 -22.32
CA ASP A 339 0.84 21.79 -22.71
C ASP A 339 1.42 21.22 -24.02
N LYS A 340 1.60 22.11 -25.00
CA LYS A 340 2.18 21.78 -26.31
C LYS A 340 3.71 21.77 -26.31
N ASN A 341 4.35 22.30 -25.26
CA ASN A 341 5.79 22.29 -25.15
C ASN A 341 6.30 20.86 -24.92
N GLU A 342 7.21 20.42 -25.78
CA GLU A 342 7.88 19.10 -25.69
C GLU A 342 9.25 19.20 -24.99
N ASP A 343 9.82 20.39 -24.84
CA ASP A 343 11.17 20.63 -24.31
C ASP A 343 11.26 20.78 -22.77
N GLU A 344 10.24 20.34 -22.04
CA GLU A 344 10.25 20.39 -20.58
C GLU A 344 11.19 19.32 -20.01
N LYS A 345 12.15 19.72 -19.16
CA LYS A 345 12.97 18.76 -18.41
C LYS A 345 12.05 17.84 -17.59
N LEU A 346 12.28 16.53 -17.66
CA LEU A 346 11.48 15.53 -16.92
C LEU A 346 11.40 15.84 -15.42
N SER A 347 12.49 16.32 -14.81
CA SER A 347 12.54 16.73 -13.40
C SER A 347 11.57 17.86 -13.04
N ASN A 348 11.13 18.65 -14.01
CA ASN A 348 10.17 19.73 -13.83
C ASN A 348 8.73 19.30 -14.19
N SER A 349 8.56 18.06 -14.66
CA SER A 349 7.31 17.59 -15.23
C SER A 349 6.66 16.53 -14.35
N ILE A 350 5.37 16.68 -14.08
CA ILE A 350 4.57 15.69 -13.33
C ILE A 350 4.60 14.30 -13.98
N SER A 351 4.93 14.23 -15.28
CA SER A 351 5.05 13.00 -16.04
C SER A 351 6.09 12.01 -15.52
N MET A 352 7.04 12.46 -14.69
CA MET A 352 7.99 11.57 -14.01
C MET A 352 7.30 10.47 -13.19
N LEU A 353 6.06 10.68 -12.75
CA LEU A 353 5.24 9.67 -12.07
C LEU A 353 4.95 8.42 -12.91
N TRP A 354 4.97 8.52 -14.25
CA TRP A 354 4.68 7.42 -15.18
C TRP A 354 5.71 7.27 -16.30
N ASN A 355 6.72 8.14 -16.37
CA ASN A 355 7.71 8.19 -17.43
C ASN A 355 9.14 8.21 -16.87
N PHE A 356 9.44 7.28 -15.98
CA PHE A 356 10.78 7.14 -15.37
C PHE A 356 11.70 6.18 -16.14
N GLU A 357 11.23 5.49 -17.18
CA GLU A 357 12.06 4.62 -18.02
C GLU A 357 13.05 5.42 -18.87
N ASN A 358 14.28 4.95 -18.94
CA ASN A 358 15.28 5.49 -19.85
C ASN A 358 16.14 4.37 -20.46
N LYS A 359 16.61 4.57 -21.70
CA LYS A 359 17.57 3.65 -22.33
C LYS A 359 18.90 3.64 -21.56
N ASN A 360 19.29 4.76 -20.97
CA ASN A 360 20.46 4.86 -20.11
C ASN A 360 20.06 4.57 -18.65
N ARG A 361 20.56 3.45 -18.11
CA ARG A 361 20.25 2.98 -16.76
C ARG A 361 20.68 3.95 -15.65
N GLN A 362 21.77 4.69 -15.84
CA GLN A 362 22.19 5.70 -14.88
C GLN A 362 21.17 6.84 -14.79
N ILE A 363 20.70 7.33 -15.93
CA ILE A 363 19.69 8.39 -15.99
C ILE A 363 18.35 7.90 -15.42
N GLU A 364 17.98 6.64 -15.70
CA GLU A 364 16.80 6.00 -15.09
C GLU A 364 16.91 5.97 -13.56
N LEU A 365 18.06 5.55 -13.00
CA LEU A 365 18.29 5.56 -11.56
C LEU A 365 18.28 6.95 -10.94
N ASP A 366 18.90 7.93 -11.60
CA ASP A 366 18.88 9.32 -11.14
C ASP A 366 17.44 9.85 -11.12
N THR A 367 16.64 9.53 -12.13
CA THR A 367 15.21 9.89 -12.20
C THR A 367 14.42 9.24 -11.07
N ILE A 368 14.63 7.94 -10.81
CA ILE A 368 13.96 7.21 -9.72
C ILE A 368 14.37 7.78 -8.35
N SER A 369 15.64 8.18 -8.18
CA SER A 369 16.12 8.77 -6.93
C SER A 369 15.44 10.09 -6.60
N MET A 370 15.05 10.86 -7.63
CA MET A 370 14.32 12.12 -7.49
C MET A 370 12.82 11.92 -7.29
N LEU A 371 12.31 10.69 -7.43
CA LEU A 371 10.88 10.37 -7.34
C LEU A 371 10.45 10.28 -5.88
N ASP A 372 10.49 11.43 -5.18
CA ASP A 372 10.15 11.60 -3.78
C ASP A 372 9.17 12.77 -3.54
N GLU A 373 8.77 12.98 -2.27
CA GLU A 373 7.84 14.06 -1.92
C GLU A 373 8.45 15.45 -2.05
N ASN A 374 9.76 15.61 -1.87
CA ASN A 374 10.42 16.91 -1.99
C ASN A 374 10.30 17.44 -3.41
N TRP A 375 10.53 16.57 -4.39
CA TRP A 375 10.33 16.86 -5.80
C TRP A 375 8.89 17.27 -6.09
N LEU A 376 7.92 16.45 -5.68
CA LEU A 376 6.52 16.71 -5.99
C LEU A 376 5.99 17.99 -5.31
N ILE A 377 6.41 18.26 -4.07
CA ILE A 377 6.13 19.51 -3.36
C ILE A 377 6.75 20.71 -4.09
N SER A 378 7.93 20.56 -4.70
CA SER A 378 8.56 21.63 -5.47
C SER A 378 7.73 21.98 -6.70
N LEU A 379 7.19 20.98 -7.42
CA LEU A 379 6.25 21.20 -8.52
C LEU A 379 4.97 21.91 -8.03
N PHE A 380 4.44 21.49 -6.88
CA PHE A 380 3.25 22.12 -6.29
C PHE A 380 3.50 23.60 -5.98
N LYS A 381 4.66 23.93 -5.39
CA LYS A 381 5.04 25.31 -5.06
C LYS A 381 5.18 26.17 -6.32
N ASN A 382 5.88 25.67 -7.34
CA ASN A 382 6.05 26.40 -8.60
C ASN A 382 4.69 26.75 -9.20
N ARG A 383 3.81 25.74 -9.36
CA ARG A 383 2.48 25.97 -9.93
C ARG A 383 1.61 26.87 -9.06
N TYR A 384 1.71 26.76 -7.74
CA TYR A 384 1.01 27.65 -6.81
C TYR A 384 1.41 29.11 -7.02
N PHE A 385 2.70 29.40 -7.14
CA PHE A 385 3.17 30.78 -7.38
C PHE A 385 2.82 31.28 -8.77
N ASP A 386 2.84 30.43 -9.80
CA ASP A 386 2.38 30.79 -11.15
C ASP A 386 0.94 31.27 -11.13
N ILE A 387 0.05 30.53 -10.45
CA ILE A 387 -1.36 30.91 -10.32
C ILE A 387 -1.48 32.19 -9.49
N LYS A 388 -0.83 32.24 -8.32
CA LYS A 388 -0.93 33.36 -7.38
C LYS A 388 -0.52 34.70 -8.00
N ASN A 389 0.46 34.69 -8.89
CA ASN A 389 1.03 35.88 -9.49
C ASN A 389 0.31 36.35 -10.76
N LYS A 390 -0.75 35.66 -11.21
CA LYS A 390 -1.58 36.13 -12.33
C LYS A 390 -2.33 37.41 -11.93
N ALA A 391 -2.41 38.36 -12.87
CA ALA A 391 -3.17 39.60 -12.67
C ALA A 391 -4.68 39.35 -12.50
N ILE A 392 -5.23 38.33 -13.18
CA ILE A 392 -6.63 37.95 -13.14
C ILE A 392 -6.73 36.44 -12.95
N LEU A 393 -7.51 36.00 -11.96
CA LEU A 393 -7.76 34.59 -11.65
C LEU A 393 -9.11 34.15 -12.20
N ASN A 394 -9.12 33.15 -13.07
CA ASN A 394 -10.35 32.51 -13.51
C ASN A 394 -10.90 31.54 -12.42
N LYS A 395 -12.07 30.93 -12.67
CA LYS A 395 -12.71 29.97 -11.76
C LYS A 395 -11.77 28.80 -11.37
N GLU A 396 -11.06 28.22 -12.33
CA GLU A 396 -10.15 27.09 -12.11
C GLU A 396 -8.94 27.52 -11.27
N ASP A 397 -8.34 28.66 -11.59
CA ASP A 397 -7.22 29.26 -10.85
C ASP A 397 -7.59 29.48 -9.38
N LYS A 398 -8.78 30.05 -9.10
CA LYS A 398 -9.27 30.25 -7.72
C LYS A 398 -9.42 28.92 -6.98
N LYS A 399 -10.04 27.91 -7.60
CA LYS A 399 -10.24 26.57 -7.01
C LYS A 399 -8.89 25.96 -6.60
N TYR A 400 -7.95 25.89 -7.54
CA TYR A 400 -6.68 25.23 -7.30
C TYR A 400 -5.74 26.05 -6.43
N LEU A 401 -5.83 27.37 -6.43
CA LEU A 401 -5.15 28.20 -5.44
C LEU A 401 -5.56 27.78 -4.01
N PHE A 402 -6.86 27.55 -3.76
CA PHE A 402 -7.34 27.05 -2.46
C PHE A 402 -6.88 25.63 -2.16
N CYS A 403 -6.88 24.73 -3.14
CA CYS A 403 -6.38 23.37 -2.97
C CYS A 403 -4.89 23.35 -2.61
N PHE A 404 -4.06 24.10 -3.34
CA PHE A 404 -2.63 24.24 -3.05
C PHE A 404 -2.38 24.84 -1.67
N GLU A 405 -3.14 25.85 -1.26
CA GLU A 405 -2.98 26.46 0.05
C GLU A 405 -3.24 25.50 1.22
N GLU A 406 -4.17 24.57 1.06
CA GLU A 406 -4.41 23.50 2.04
C GLU A 406 -3.29 22.45 2.01
N VAL A 407 -2.95 21.94 0.81
CA VAL A 407 -1.96 20.87 0.64
C VAL A 407 -0.55 21.31 1.07
N LEU A 408 -0.15 22.54 0.76
CA LEU A 408 1.20 23.04 1.04
C LEU A 408 1.34 23.69 2.42
N PHE A 409 0.30 24.37 2.90
CA PHE A 409 0.40 25.23 4.08
C PHE A 409 -0.63 24.91 5.18
N GLY A 410 -1.50 23.92 4.98
CA GLY A 410 -2.53 23.57 5.97
C GLY A 410 -3.58 24.67 6.19
N LYS A 411 -3.78 25.59 5.23
CA LYS A 411 -4.85 26.60 5.35
C LYS A 411 -6.22 25.91 5.41
N ARG A 412 -7.21 26.56 6.02
CA ARG A 412 -8.57 26.02 6.18
C ARG A 412 -9.54 26.67 5.19
N ARG A 413 -9.36 26.39 3.90
CA ARG A 413 -10.22 26.84 2.79
C ARG A 413 -11.47 25.98 2.68
N PHE A 414 -11.34 24.67 2.75
CA PHE A 414 -12.39 23.68 2.63
C PHE A 414 -12.82 23.16 4.01
N ARG A 415 -14.14 23.04 4.20
CA ARG A 415 -14.78 22.59 5.44
C ARG A 415 -15.77 21.47 5.14
N SER A 416 -15.80 20.48 6.04
CA SER A 416 -16.83 19.44 5.99
C SER A 416 -18.08 19.91 6.72
N PRO A 417 -19.29 19.71 6.16
CA PRO A 417 -20.54 19.95 6.88
C PRO A 417 -20.79 18.95 8.01
N TRP A 418 -20.17 17.76 7.96
CA TRP A 418 -20.28 16.71 8.98
C TRP A 418 -18.95 16.02 9.26
N LYS A 419 -18.80 15.51 10.48
CA LYS A 419 -17.61 14.77 10.94
C LYS A 419 -17.93 13.35 11.35
N ASN A 420 -19.20 13.05 11.57
CA ASN A 420 -19.68 11.76 12.05
C ASN A 420 -21.08 11.48 11.48
N LEU A 421 -21.55 10.25 11.65
CA LEU A 421 -22.81 9.81 11.06
C LEU A 421 -24.03 10.54 11.62
N ASN A 422 -24.00 10.98 12.88
CA ASN A 422 -25.10 11.74 13.47
C ASN A 422 -25.21 13.15 12.86
N GLU A 423 -24.08 13.84 12.69
CA GLU A 423 -24.04 15.13 11.97
C GLU A 423 -24.49 14.97 10.51
N PHE A 424 -24.06 13.90 9.84
CA PHE A 424 -24.49 13.57 8.48
C PHE A 424 -26.02 13.49 8.36
N TYR A 425 -26.66 12.71 9.24
CA TYR A 425 -28.12 12.60 9.28
C TYR A 425 -28.80 13.92 9.61
N LYS A 426 -28.23 14.71 10.51
CA LYS A 426 -28.79 16.02 10.88
C LYS A 426 -28.71 17.03 9.74
N VAL A 427 -27.58 17.09 9.03
CA VAL A 427 -27.35 18.06 7.95
C VAL A 427 -28.19 17.74 6.72
N LEU A 428 -28.44 16.45 6.44
CA LEU A 428 -29.27 16.00 5.32
C LEU A 428 -30.73 15.78 5.71
N ASP A 429 -31.17 16.27 6.87
CA ASP A 429 -32.56 16.20 7.34
C ASP A 429 -33.17 14.79 7.26
N PHE A 430 -32.42 13.78 7.75
CA PHE A 430 -32.94 12.42 7.94
C PHE A 430 -33.86 12.38 9.16
N SER A 431 -35.10 11.92 8.92
CA SER A 431 -36.07 11.57 9.96
C SER A 431 -35.62 10.36 10.78
N THR A 432 -36.23 10.16 11.94
CA THR A 432 -35.93 9.03 12.83
C THR A 432 -36.06 7.68 12.10
N ILE A 433 -37.12 7.50 11.31
CA ILE A 433 -37.37 6.26 10.56
C ILE A 433 -36.26 6.01 9.53
N GLU A 434 -35.86 7.04 8.79
CA GLU A 434 -34.77 6.96 7.80
C GLU A 434 -33.43 6.66 8.48
N ARG A 435 -33.14 7.26 9.64
CA ARG A 435 -31.92 6.94 10.41
C ARG A 435 -31.88 5.46 10.80
N TYR A 436 -32.98 4.90 11.31
CA TYR A 436 -33.05 3.47 11.62
C TYR A 436 -32.87 2.59 10.39
N LYS A 437 -33.38 3.01 9.23
CA LYS A 437 -33.21 2.31 7.96
C LYS A 437 -31.75 2.28 7.49
N PHE A 438 -31.04 3.41 7.59
CA PHE A 438 -29.70 3.58 7.03
C PHE A 438 -28.55 3.35 8.01
N ARG A 439 -28.83 3.15 9.31
CA ARG A 439 -27.79 3.00 10.36
C ARG A 439 -26.76 1.90 10.08
N GLU A 440 -27.13 0.92 9.25
CA GLU A 440 -26.32 -0.26 8.94
C GLU A 440 -25.98 -0.40 7.45
N SER A 441 -26.10 0.68 6.66
CA SER A 441 -26.07 0.61 5.19
C SER A 441 -24.79 1.10 4.53
N PHE A 442 -23.92 1.83 5.24
CA PHE A 442 -22.85 2.62 4.60
C PHE A 442 -21.43 2.10 4.78
N GLY A 443 -21.20 1.15 5.70
CA GLY A 443 -19.85 0.74 6.09
C GLY A 443 -19.01 0.06 5.02
N TYR A 444 -19.59 -0.93 4.34
CA TYR A 444 -18.93 -1.63 3.25
C TYR A 444 -19.63 -1.28 1.94
N ILE A 445 -18.88 -0.66 1.03
CA ILE A 445 -19.37 -0.24 -0.28
C ILE A 445 -18.79 -1.19 -1.32
N THR A 446 -19.64 -1.91 -2.03
CA THR A 446 -19.22 -2.80 -3.12
C THR A 446 -18.70 -1.98 -4.29
N LYS A 447 -17.84 -2.59 -5.14
CA LYS A 447 -17.22 -1.88 -6.27
C LYS A 447 -18.24 -1.19 -7.19
N ASN A 448 -19.38 -1.85 -7.43
CA ASN A 448 -20.47 -1.26 -8.22
C ASN A 448 -21.09 -0.04 -7.53
N ARG A 449 -21.43 -0.14 -6.23
CA ARG A 449 -21.94 1.00 -5.46
C ARG A 449 -20.93 2.14 -5.36
N LEU A 450 -19.64 1.83 -5.24
CA LEU A 450 -18.57 2.83 -5.21
C LEU A 450 -18.53 3.63 -6.50
N ASN A 451 -18.55 2.96 -7.67
CA ASN A 451 -18.58 3.61 -8.97
C ASN A 451 -19.82 4.49 -9.15
N LYS A 452 -21.01 3.97 -8.82
CA LYS A 452 -22.27 4.74 -8.87
C LYS A 452 -22.21 5.98 -7.97
N LEU A 453 -21.69 5.84 -6.74
CA LEU A 453 -21.56 6.94 -5.80
C LEU A 453 -20.58 8.00 -6.30
N GLN A 454 -19.47 7.59 -6.89
CA GLN A 454 -18.48 8.49 -7.47
C GLN A 454 -19.07 9.30 -8.64
N GLU A 455 -19.76 8.63 -9.58
CA GLU A 455 -20.41 9.28 -10.72
C GLU A 455 -21.48 10.31 -10.29
N GLU A 456 -22.34 9.95 -9.34
CA GLU A 456 -23.39 10.84 -8.85
C GLU A 456 -22.80 12.04 -8.06
N LEU A 457 -21.76 11.83 -7.25
CA LEU A 457 -21.06 12.91 -6.56
C LEU A 457 -20.37 13.87 -7.54
N ASP A 458 -19.71 13.35 -8.58
CA ASP A 458 -19.11 14.16 -9.64
C ASP A 458 -20.17 15.01 -10.37
N ASN A 459 -21.35 14.43 -10.65
CA ASN A 459 -22.47 15.13 -11.27
C ASN A 459 -23.04 16.24 -10.37
N ILE A 460 -23.24 15.97 -9.08
CA ILE A 460 -23.72 16.97 -8.11
C ILE A 460 -22.71 18.11 -8.01
N ILE A 461 -21.41 17.82 -7.90
CA ILE A 461 -20.38 18.86 -7.84
C ILE A 461 -20.39 19.71 -9.11
N LYS A 462 -20.45 19.07 -10.29
CA LYS A 462 -20.50 19.78 -11.57
C LYS A 462 -21.73 20.70 -11.69
N LYS A 463 -22.87 20.28 -11.15
CA LYS A 463 -24.13 21.04 -11.15
C LYS A 463 -24.05 22.31 -10.29
N TYR A 464 -23.42 22.24 -9.12
CA TYR A 464 -23.46 23.34 -8.13
C TYR A 464 -22.19 24.19 -8.07
N GLU A 465 -21.06 23.70 -8.58
CA GLU A 465 -19.80 24.42 -8.55
C GLU A 465 -19.85 25.68 -9.44
N ASN A 466 -19.53 26.84 -8.88
CA ASN A 466 -19.59 28.15 -9.57
C ASN A 466 -18.34 29.00 -9.30
N GLU A 467 -18.33 30.27 -9.71
CA GLU A 467 -17.20 31.22 -9.54
C GLU A 467 -16.64 31.31 -8.11
N ASN A 468 -17.48 31.09 -7.09
CA ASN A 468 -17.15 31.32 -5.68
C ASN A 468 -17.43 30.11 -4.77
N LEU A 469 -17.95 29.02 -5.32
CA LEU A 469 -18.30 27.81 -4.59
C LEU A 469 -17.60 26.63 -5.24
N PHE A 470 -16.70 26.00 -4.49
CA PHE A 470 -15.87 24.88 -4.91
C PHE A 470 -16.07 23.69 -3.98
N PHE A 471 -15.90 22.49 -4.53
CA PHE A 471 -16.06 21.24 -3.79
C PHE A 471 -14.89 20.29 -3.97
N ALA A 472 -14.72 19.43 -2.96
CA ALA A 472 -13.94 18.21 -2.99
C ALA A 472 -14.70 17.13 -2.21
N TYR A 473 -14.41 15.85 -2.42
CA TYR A 473 -15.04 14.78 -1.67
C TYR A 473 -14.13 13.57 -1.53
N GLN A 474 -14.38 12.78 -0.49
CA GLN A 474 -13.73 11.49 -0.25
C GLN A 474 -14.79 10.45 0.09
N ILE A 475 -14.83 9.35 -0.66
CA ILE A 475 -15.65 8.19 -0.33
C ILE A 475 -14.94 7.41 0.78
N VAL A 476 -15.68 6.98 1.79
CA VAL A 476 -15.15 6.21 2.91
C VAL A 476 -15.54 4.75 2.72
N SER A 477 -14.54 3.91 2.46
CA SER A 477 -14.69 2.47 2.37
C SER A 477 -13.39 1.82 2.83
N PHE A 478 -13.48 0.80 3.68
CA PHE A 478 -12.31 0.08 4.17
C PHE A 478 -12.54 -1.43 4.12
N ASN A 479 -11.47 -2.19 3.99
CA ASN A 479 -11.51 -3.65 3.98
C ASN A 479 -11.28 -4.20 5.40
N LEU A 480 -12.00 -5.27 5.74
CA LEU A 480 -11.79 -6.04 6.97
C LEU A 480 -10.34 -6.45 7.16
N GLY A 481 -9.65 -6.78 6.07
CA GLY A 481 -8.26 -7.26 6.09
C GLY A 481 -8.12 -8.65 6.72
N ILE A 482 -9.18 -9.45 6.71
CA ILE A 482 -9.14 -10.85 7.14
C ILE A 482 -9.41 -11.70 5.90
N ALA A 483 -8.43 -12.50 5.47
CA ALA A 483 -8.60 -13.44 4.36
C ALA A 483 -9.73 -14.43 4.68
N LYS A 484 -10.39 -14.97 3.65
CA LYS A 484 -11.47 -15.96 3.87
C LYS A 484 -10.92 -17.28 4.41
N ASP A 485 -9.71 -17.60 4.00
CA ASP A 485 -8.95 -18.82 4.25
C ASP A 485 -7.86 -18.59 5.30
N PHE A 486 -8.20 -17.88 6.39
CA PHE A 486 -7.27 -17.67 7.50
C PHE A 486 -7.51 -18.72 8.59
N TYR A 487 -6.51 -19.58 8.78
CA TYR A 487 -6.59 -20.72 9.70
C TYR A 487 -5.62 -20.58 10.87
N LEU A 488 -6.07 -21.00 12.05
CA LEU A 488 -5.26 -21.24 13.25
C LEU A 488 -4.94 -22.74 13.36
N TYR A 489 -3.97 -23.09 14.20
CA TYR A 489 -3.53 -24.46 14.42
C TYR A 489 -3.69 -24.85 15.90
N ASP A 490 -4.44 -25.91 16.20
CA ASP A 490 -4.67 -26.38 17.57
C ASP A 490 -3.63 -27.42 18.05
N GLY A 491 -2.75 -27.85 17.15
CA GLY A 491 -1.77 -28.91 17.40
C GLY A 491 -2.01 -30.18 16.58
N ASP A 492 -3.20 -30.32 15.99
CA ASP A 492 -3.59 -31.47 15.16
C ASP A 492 -4.08 -31.01 13.78
N GLU A 493 -4.98 -30.02 13.71
CA GLU A 493 -5.61 -29.56 12.47
C GLU A 493 -5.64 -28.04 12.30
N LEU A 494 -5.95 -27.61 11.06
CA LEU A 494 -6.13 -26.20 10.72
C LEU A 494 -7.61 -25.83 10.93
N ILE A 495 -7.86 -24.85 11.78
CA ILE A 495 -9.19 -24.39 12.17
C ILE A 495 -9.44 -23.03 11.54
N ASP A 496 -10.55 -22.86 10.81
CA ASP A 496 -10.93 -21.55 10.29
C ASP A 496 -11.21 -20.59 11.46
N ILE A 497 -10.67 -19.36 11.39
CA ILE A 497 -10.91 -18.35 12.43
C ILE A 497 -12.41 -18.14 12.70
N ASP A 498 -13.27 -18.26 11.68
CA ASP A 498 -14.71 -18.03 11.82
C ASP A 498 -15.42 -19.15 12.61
N GLU A 499 -14.80 -20.32 12.81
CA GLU A 499 -15.32 -21.40 13.66
C GLU A 499 -15.15 -21.10 15.15
N ILE A 500 -14.05 -20.44 15.52
CA ILE A 500 -13.65 -20.20 16.92
C ILE A 500 -13.68 -18.73 17.34
N SER A 501 -13.98 -17.81 16.41
CA SER A 501 -14.04 -16.38 16.66
C SER A 501 -15.24 -15.70 16.01
N THR A 502 -15.84 -14.77 16.74
CA THR A 502 -16.88 -13.87 16.19
C THR A 502 -16.30 -12.59 15.57
N LEU A 503 -14.97 -12.42 15.55
CA LEU A 503 -14.27 -11.19 15.17
C LEU A 503 -14.76 -10.65 13.83
N ARG A 504 -14.79 -11.48 12.78
CA ARG A 504 -15.21 -11.04 11.44
C ARG A 504 -16.62 -10.45 11.46
N LYS A 505 -17.54 -11.09 12.17
CA LYS A 505 -18.92 -10.62 12.35
C LYS A 505 -18.97 -9.30 13.14
N ARG A 506 -18.21 -9.19 14.24
CA ARG A 506 -18.11 -7.96 15.06
C ARG A 506 -17.58 -6.79 14.24
N LEU A 507 -16.48 -6.99 13.51
CA LEU A 507 -15.88 -5.96 12.66
C LEU A 507 -16.82 -5.54 11.53
N LYS A 508 -17.41 -6.50 10.79
CA LYS A 508 -18.42 -6.21 9.75
C LYS A 508 -19.56 -5.35 10.28
N TYR A 509 -20.07 -5.66 11.47
CA TYR A 509 -21.14 -4.87 12.09
C TYR A 509 -20.66 -3.46 12.49
N SER A 510 -19.45 -3.35 13.07
CA SER A 510 -18.85 -2.06 13.45
C SER A 510 -18.52 -1.16 12.25
N MET A 511 -18.23 -1.76 11.08
CA MET A 511 -18.06 -1.03 9.82
C MET A 511 -19.34 -0.31 9.42
N ARG A 512 -20.50 -0.97 9.54
CA ARG A 512 -21.78 -0.48 9.01
C ARG A 512 -22.25 0.86 9.58
N ASN A 513 -21.67 1.29 10.70
CA ASN A 513 -21.92 2.57 11.36
C ASN A 513 -20.80 3.59 11.05
N THR A 514 -20.63 3.94 9.78
CA THR A 514 -19.72 5.01 9.32
C THR A 514 -20.40 5.89 8.29
N VAL A 515 -19.87 7.11 8.09
CA VAL A 515 -20.30 7.94 6.97
C VAL A 515 -19.91 7.28 5.65
N PRO A 516 -20.75 7.35 4.58
CA PRO A 516 -20.41 6.79 3.27
C PRO A 516 -19.39 7.65 2.52
N PHE A 517 -19.38 8.96 2.78
CA PHE A 517 -18.46 9.92 2.19
C PHE A 517 -18.38 11.21 3.03
N TYR A 518 -17.32 11.97 2.79
CA TYR A 518 -17.21 13.37 3.18
C TYR A 518 -17.28 14.24 1.94
N ILE A 519 -18.03 15.34 2.03
CA ILE A 519 -17.99 16.43 1.05
C ILE A 519 -17.39 17.65 1.73
N TYR A 520 -16.56 18.40 1.00
CA TYR A 520 -15.89 19.58 1.50
C TYR A 520 -16.22 20.76 0.60
N SER A 521 -16.57 21.88 1.21
CA SER A 521 -16.88 23.13 0.50
C SER A 521 -16.02 24.27 1.01
N ASN A 522 -15.69 25.22 0.14
CA ASN A 522 -15.08 26.48 0.56
C ASN A 522 -16.07 27.44 1.26
N GLN A 523 -17.37 27.13 1.24
CA GLN A 523 -18.40 27.85 1.97
C GLN A 523 -18.83 27.08 3.22
N LYS A 524 -19.32 27.82 4.23
CA LYS A 524 -19.67 27.22 5.54
C LYS A 524 -20.95 26.39 5.51
N VAL A 525 -21.90 26.69 4.63
CA VAL A 525 -23.25 26.14 4.65
C VAL A 525 -23.60 25.62 3.26
N LEU A 526 -24.10 24.38 3.19
CA LEU A 526 -24.68 23.82 1.97
C LEU A 526 -26.09 24.38 1.78
N SER A 527 -26.44 24.76 0.55
CA SER A 527 -27.80 25.15 0.20
C SER A 527 -28.76 23.95 0.30
N ASP A 528 -30.05 24.23 0.52
CA ASP A 528 -31.04 23.16 0.72
C ASP A 528 -31.21 22.28 -0.52
N ASN A 529 -31.07 22.85 -1.74
CA ASN A 529 -31.07 22.08 -2.98
C ASN A 529 -29.95 21.03 -3.02
N ILE A 530 -28.75 21.36 -2.54
CA ILE A 530 -27.63 20.41 -2.47
C ILE A 530 -27.95 19.29 -1.49
N LYS A 531 -28.51 19.62 -0.31
CA LYS A 531 -28.88 18.61 0.69
C LYS A 531 -29.93 17.64 0.14
N ILE A 532 -30.94 18.16 -0.57
CA ILE A 532 -32.00 17.36 -1.19
C ILE A 532 -31.40 16.41 -2.24
N ASP A 533 -30.56 16.92 -3.15
CA ASP A 533 -29.93 16.08 -4.17
C ASP A 533 -29.01 15.01 -3.56
N LEU A 534 -28.23 15.36 -2.54
CA LEU A 534 -27.38 14.40 -1.81
C LEU A 534 -28.21 13.31 -1.12
N LYS A 535 -29.33 13.70 -0.48
CA LYS A 535 -30.25 12.74 0.15
C LYS A 535 -30.88 11.83 -0.91
N ALA A 536 -31.41 12.38 -2.00
CA ALA A 536 -32.04 11.60 -3.06
C ALA A 536 -31.06 10.58 -3.69
N MET A 537 -29.82 10.99 -3.93
CA MET A 537 -28.74 10.11 -4.40
C MET A 537 -28.51 8.93 -3.44
N LEU A 538 -28.46 9.18 -2.12
CA LEU A 538 -28.26 8.12 -1.13
C LEU A 538 -29.39 7.08 -1.16
N PHE A 539 -30.63 7.53 -1.27
CA PHE A 539 -31.78 6.61 -1.37
C PHE A 539 -31.67 5.78 -2.64
N LYS A 540 -31.43 6.42 -3.80
CA LYS A 540 -31.24 5.71 -5.07
C LYS A 540 -30.17 4.60 -5.00
N ILE A 541 -29.05 4.85 -4.33
CA ILE A 541 -27.91 3.91 -4.31
C ILE A 541 -28.04 2.82 -3.23
N PHE A 542 -28.56 3.18 -2.05
CA PHE A 542 -28.53 2.31 -0.86
C PHE A 542 -29.89 1.73 -0.48
N GLU A 543 -30.98 2.17 -1.09
CA GLU A 543 -32.33 1.62 -0.85
C GLU A 543 -32.63 0.38 -1.70
N GLU A 544 -31.95 0.21 -2.85
CA GLU A 544 -31.94 -1.04 -3.59
C GLU A 544 -31.31 -2.14 -2.72
N LYS A 545 -32.16 -3.02 -2.15
CA LYS A 545 -31.70 -4.27 -1.56
C LYS A 545 -30.91 -5.00 -2.64
N SER A 546 -29.60 -5.19 -2.43
CA SER A 546 -28.89 -6.24 -3.13
C SER A 546 -29.57 -7.55 -2.73
N LEU A 547 -30.39 -8.09 -3.65
CA LEU A 547 -30.83 -9.47 -3.62
C LEU A 547 -29.56 -10.32 -3.75
N GLY A 548 -29.01 -10.75 -2.61
CA GLY A 548 -27.84 -11.61 -2.53
C GLY A 548 -26.51 -10.87 -2.44
N GLU A 549 -26.11 -10.48 -1.23
CA GLU A 549 -24.71 -10.21 -0.85
C GLU A 549 -24.38 -10.88 0.48
#